data_AF-A0A8C5F138-F1
#
_entry.id   AF-A0A8C5F138-F1
#
_cell.length_a   1.000
_cell.length_b   1.000
_cell.length_c   1.000
_cell.angle_alpha   90.00
_cell.angle_beta   90.00
_cell.angle_gamma   90.00
#
_symmetry.space_group_name_H-M   'P 1'
#
loop_
_entity.id
_entity.type
_entity.pdbx_description
1 polymer ?
#
loop_
_entity_poly.entity_id
_entity_poly.type
_entity_poly.pdbx_seq_one_letter_code
_entity_poly.pdbx_strand_id
1 'polypeptide(L)'
;PDKYTRVGKALLHLHPMILTKGITLKIAGNNRLVPVQKVTDEDFRMLACILSNNTFVTGLDLRYNVLTDIGAEHAAKFLQVNSTLCYLNLMFNDIGTNGAEQIAKALHRNETLLHLRMTGNKIENKGGMYFASMLQINSTLEKLDLGDCDLGTQSLIAIATVMSHNKVMKALNLNRPILYSQEEETTVHTALMMKNNSCLMELHLCKHEMKNFGVERLCDALYENCSLRYLDLSCNKITRDGVKFVGELLKRNQTLEILDLNSNRIEDDGAIYLSEALALYNRTLQALAVVSNNMSGKGLVALSDSMKTNMVLSYIYIWGNKFDEATCVAFSDLIKTGRLKPNCTDVDPYEVDGHVYLAELSHGLKRHYYWTPSYGQVDNKDANASLAIGAVAEHL
;
A
#
# COMPACT_ATOMS: atom_id res chain seq x y z
N PRO A 1 35.76 2.14 -5.04
CA PRO A 1 36.10 3.13 -6.09
C PRO A 1 35.40 2.94 -7.46
N ASP A 2 34.86 1.76 -7.80
CA ASP A 2 34.43 1.46 -9.18
C ASP A 2 32.89 1.38 -9.42
N LYS A 3 32.05 1.43 -8.36
CA LYS A 3 30.57 1.34 -8.52
C LYS A 3 29.91 2.70 -8.79
N TYR A 4 30.28 3.73 -8.03
CA TYR A 4 29.65 5.07 -8.10
C TYR A 4 30.13 5.93 -9.27
N THR A 5 31.38 5.74 -9.70
CA THR A 5 31.94 6.36 -10.91
C THR A 5 31.21 5.90 -12.18
N ARG A 6 30.69 4.66 -12.17
CA ARG A 6 29.87 4.11 -13.27
C ARG A 6 28.46 4.71 -13.32
N VAL A 7 27.88 5.10 -12.18
CA VAL A 7 26.61 5.86 -12.15
C VAL A 7 26.80 7.20 -12.85
N GLY A 8 27.84 7.94 -12.48
CA GLY A 8 28.17 9.22 -13.14
C GLY A 8 28.39 9.09 -14.64
N LYS A 9 29.06 8.03 -15.11
CA LYS A 9 29.25 7.76 -16.55
C LYS A 9 27.99 7.28 -17.28
N ALA A 10 27.15 6.46 -16.64
CA ALA A 10 25.89 6.00 -17.23
C ALA A 10 24.89 7.15 -17.41
N LEU A 11 24.89 8.11 -16.47
CA LEU A 11 24.06 9.32 -16.55
C LEU A 11 24.45 10.26 -17.71
N LEU A 12 25.71 10.26 -18.13
CA LEU A 12 26.21 11.08 -19.25
C LEU A 12 25.80 10.55 -20.64
N HIS A 13 25.30 9.32 -20.74
CA HIS A 13 24.95 8.66 -22.01
C HIS A 13 23.44 8.44 -22.23
N LEU A 14 22.58 9.07 -21.42
CA LEU A 14 21.12 8.92 -21.56
C LEU A 14 20.57 9.76 -22.74
N HIS A 15 19.72 9.12 -23.55
CA HIS A 15 19.18 9.66 -24.80
C HIS A 15 18.19 10.82 -24.53
N PRO A 16 18.17 11.88 -25.36
CA PRO A 16 17.45 13.11 -25.05
C PRO A 16 15.92 13.02 -24.98
N MET A 17 15.29 11.92 -25.42
CA MET A 17 13.84 11.73 -25.28
C MET A 17 13.38 11.30 -23.87
N ILE A 18 14.29 10.91 -22.98
CA ILE A 18 14.02 10.59 -21.56
C ILE A 18 13.96 11.88 -20.69
N LEU A 19 14.33 13.03 -21.25
CA LEU A 19 14.68 14.26 -20.52
C LEU A 19 13.52 15.08 -19.94
N THR A 20 12.25 14.74 -20.15
CA THR A 20 11.14 15.61 -19.70
C THR A 20 10.54 15.23 -18.34
N LYS A 21 10.80 14.02 -17.80
CA LYS A 21 10.20 13.56 -16.52
C LYS A 21 11.21 13.12 -15.45
N GLY A 22 12.50 13.18 -15.75
CA GLY A 22 13.56 12.66 -14.88
C GLY A 22 13.63 11.13 -14.86
N ILE A 23 14.51 10.59 -14.01
CA ILE A 23 14.76 9.15 -13.87
C ILE A 23 14.74 8.71 -12.40
N THR A 24 14.33 7.47 -12.16
CA THR A 24 14.50 6.81 -10.86
C THR A 24 15.71 5.88 -10.90
N LEU A 25 16.66 6.08 -9.98
CA LEU A 25 17.75 5.14 -9.77
C LEU A 25 17.31 4.07 -8.77
N LYS A 26 17.23 2.82 -9.25
CA LYS A 26 16.92 1.65 -8.42
C LYS A 26 18.22 0.96 -8.00
N ILE A 27 18.55 1.08 -6.72
CA ILE A 27 19.74 0.52 -6.06
C ILE A 27 19.27 -0.33 -4.87
N ALA A 28 18.33 -1.23 -5.13
CA ALA A 28 17.73 -2.09 -4.11
C ALA A 28 18.67 -3.23 -3.70
N GLY A 29 18.74 -3.52 -2.41
CA GLY A 29 19.60 -4.57 -1.85
C GLY A 29 19.00 -5.98 -1.84
N ASN A 30 17.88 -6.23 -2.55
CA ASN A 30 17.14 -7.50 -2.53
C ASN A 30 17.00 -8.22 -3.88
N ASN A 31 18.04 -8.24 -4.72
CA ASN A 31 17.99 -9.04 -5.94
C ASN A 31 18.07 -10.54 -5.62
N ARG A 32 17.06 -11.31 -6.04
CA ARG A 32 16.96 -12.76 -5.80
C ARG A 32 17.80 -13.60 -6.77
N LEU A 33 18.19 -13.02 -7.91
CA LEU A 33 18.91 -13.74 -8.96
C LEU A 33 20.43 -13.77 -8.71
N VAL A 34 20.94 -12.77 -7.98
CA VAL A 34 22.39 -12.56 -7.80
C VAL A 34 22.65 -11.86 -6.47
N PRO A 35 23.74 -12.23 -5.75
CA PRO A 35 24.15 -11.51 -4.55
C PRO A 35 24.41 -10.02 -4.85
N VAL A 36 23.78 -9.13 -4.09
CA VAL A 36 23.98 -7.68 -4.22
C VAL A 36 24.74 -7.18 -3.00
N GLN A 37 25.81 -6.42 -3.24
CA GLN A 37 26.43 -5.64 -2.19
C GLN A 37 25.47 -4.50 -1.78
N LYS A 38 24.98 -4.58 -0.54
CA LYS A 38 24.08 -3.60 0.05
C LYS A 38 24.78 -2.25 0.23
N VAL A 39 24.02 -1.18 0.04
CA VAL A 39 24.45 0.21 0.24
C VAL A 39 24.59 0.49 1.74
N THR A 40 25.77 0.94 2.15
CA THR A 40 26.06 1.43 3.51
C THR A 40 25.78 2.93 3.65
N ASP A 41 25.86 3.46 4.87
CA ASP A 41 25.71 4.91 5.13
C ASP A 41 26.73 5.74 4.34
N GLU A 42 27.99 5.27 4.29
CA GLU A 42 29.08 5.96 3.59
C GLU A 42 28.90 5.90 2.06
N ASP A 43 28.45 4.75 1.54
CA ASP A 43 28.10 4.62 0.13
C ASP A 43 26.99 5.60 -0.26
N PHE A 44 25.96 5.74 0.58
CA PHE A 44 24.87 6.65 0.34
C PHE A 44 25.30 8.12 0.50
N ARG A 45 26.17 8.44 1.46
CA ARG A 45 26.78 9.77 1.59
C ARG A 45 27.45 10.19 0.28
N MET A 46 28.25 9.30 -0.30
CA MET A 46 28.93 9.56 -1.57
C MET A 46 27.94 9.70 -2.74
N LEU A 47 26.92 8.84 -2.79
CA LEU A 47 25.84 8.95 -3.78
C LEU A 47 25.10 10.29 -3.68
N ALA A 48 24.70 10.69 -2.47
CA ALA A 48 24.03 11.95 -2.20
C ALA A 48 24.87 13.15 -2.67
N CYS A 49 26.18 13.17 -2.34
CA CYS A 49 27.08 14.22 -2.82
C CYS A 49 27.14 14.32 -4.35
N ILE A 50 27.15 13.19 -5.06
CA ILE A 50 27.15 13.16 -6.53
C ILE A 50 25.83 13.70 -7.08
N LEU A 51 24.71 13.35 -6.43
CA LEU A 51 23.37 13.71 -6.88
C LEU A 51 22.93 15.11 -6.49
N SER A 52 23.59 15.78 -5.54
CA SER A 52 23.20 17.13 -5.09
C SER A 52 23.12 18.15 -6.23
N ASN A 53 23.97 18.01 -7.25
CA ASN A 53 23.97 18.89 -8.44
C ASN A 53 23.28 18.27 -9.66
N ASN A 54 22.64 17.10 -9.50
CA ASN A 54 21.99 16.41 -10.60
C ASN A 54 20.54 16.85 -10.73
N THR A 55 20.16 17.31 -11.93
CA THR A 55 18.80 17.79 -12.23
C THR A 55 17.91 16.73 -12.87
N PHE A 56 18.43 15.56 -13.22
CA PHE A 56 17.71 14.52 -13.96
C PHE A 56 17.20 13.39 -13.06
N VAL A 57 17.86 13.10 -11.95
CA VAL A 57 17.45 12.07 -10.99
C VAL A 57 16.37 12.66 -10.09
N THR A 58 15.14 12.20 -10.29
CA THR A 58 13.96 12.62 -9.55
C THR A 58 13.43 11.52 -8.62
N GLY A 59 14.01 10.32 -8.68
CA GLY A 59 13.67 9.22 -7.78
C GLY A 59 14.87 8.41 -7.31
N LEU A 60 14.87 8.01 -6.05
CA LEU A 60 15.86 7.10 -5.46
C LEU A 60 15.18 5.94 -4.75
N ASP A 61 15.52 4.73 -5.15
CA ASP A 61 15.04 3.49 -4.55
C ASP A 61 16.20 2.70 -3.94
N LEU A 62 16.29 2.78 -2.61
CA LEU A 62 17.36 2.26 -1.76
C LEU A 62 16.82 1.20 -0.78
N ARG A 63 15.70 0.56 -1.11
CA ARG A 63 15.11 -0.46 -0.25
C ARG A 63 16.04 -1.66 0.00
N TYR A 64 15.84 -2.35 1.12
CA TYR A 64 16.54 -3.59 1.48
C TYR A 64 18.08 -3.46 1.56
N ASN A 65 18.57 -2.27 1.89
CA ASN A 65 19.99 -2.01 2.13
C ASN A 65 20.30 -2.05 3.64
N VAL A 66 21.39 -1.42 4.07
CA VAL A 66 21.83 -1.38 5.49
C VAL A 66 22.03 0.05 5.96
N LEU A 67 21.18 0.97 5.51
CA LEU A 67 21.21 2.36 5.98
C LEU A 67 20.75 2.42 7.43
N THR A 68 21.51 3.12 8.27
CA THR A 68 21.18 3.37 9.67
C THR A 68 20.70 4.82 9.86
N ASP A 69 20.58 5.26 11.11
CA ASP A 69 20.36 6.67 11.45
C ASP A 69 21.39 7.62 10.80
N ILE A 70 22.63 7.17 10.57
CA ILE A 70 23.68 7.96 9.91
C ILE A 70 23.34 8.16 8.43
N GLY A 71 22.93 7.10 7.73
CA GLY A 71 22.45 7.19 6.35
C GLY A 71 21.21 8.07 6.21
N ALA A 72 20.29 7.99 7.18
CA ALA A 72 19.12 8.86 7.24
C ALA A 72 19.48 10.34 7.47
N GLU A 73 20.51 10.64 8.27
CA GLU A 73 21.04 12.00 8.41
C GLU A 73 21.60 12.52 7.07
N HIS A 74 22.34 11.70 6.33
CA HIS A 74 22.78 12.04 4.98
C HIS A 74 21.59 12.27 4.03
N ALA A 75 20.50 11.52 4.20
CA ALA A 75 19.31 11.65 3.36
C ALA A 75 18.60 12.97 3.67
N ALA A 76 18.48 13.31 4.96
CA ALA A 76 17.95 14.58 5.42
C ALA A 76 18.75 15.77 4.86
N LYS A 77 20.09 15.72 4.93
CA LYS A 77 20.96 16.74 4.33
C LYS A 77 20.77 16.85 2.82
N PHE A 78 20.65 15.71 2.14
CA PHE A 78 20.39 15.68 0.70
C PHE A 78 19.04 16.32 0.34
N LEU A 79 17.98 15.97 1.06
CA LEU A 79 16.63 16.53 0.87
C LEU A 79 16.54 18.05 1.12
N GLN A 80 17.43 18.60 1.94
CA GLN A 80 17.47 20.04 2.20
C GLN A 80 18.13 20.85 1.06
N VAL A 81 19.00 20.23 0.27
CA VAL A 81 19.75 20.91 -0.79
C VAL A 81 19.29 20.52 -2.20
N ASN A 82 18.79 19.31 -2.37
CA ASN A 82 18.33 18.82 -3.66
C ASN A 82 16.91 19.31 -3.95
N SER A 83 16.75 19.92 -5.12
CA SER A 83 15.49 20.51 -5.58
C SER A 83 14.78 19.70 -6.67
N THR A 84 15.18 18.45 -6.91
CA THR A 84 14.66 17.62 -8.01
C THR A 84 14.06 16.29 -7.57
N LEU A 85 14.40 15.79 -6.39
CA LEU A 85 13.94 14.50 -5.90
C LEU A 85 12.47 14.56 -5.49
N CYS A 86 11.63 13.82 -6.21
CA CYS A 86 10.20 13.66 -5.95
C CYS A 86 9.86 12.32 -5.27
N TYR A 87 10.73 11.31 -5.39
CA TYR A 87 10.52 9.98 -4.85
C TYR A 87 11.74 9.47 -4.07
N LEU A 88 11.51 8.99 -2.84
CA LEU A 88 12.52 8.38 -2.01
C LEU A 88 11.99 7.12 -1.33
N ASN A 89 12.64 5.98 -1.59
CA ASN A 89 12.30 4.71 -0.98
C ASN A 89 13.45 4.15 -0.14
N LEU A 90 13.23 4.09 1.17
CA LEU A 90 14.16 3.65 2.20
C LEU A 90 13.65 2.40 2.94
N MET A 91 12.67 1.68 2.39
CA MET A 91 12.09 0.52 3.06
C MET A 91 13.14 -0.54 3.45
N PHE A 92 12.88 -1.27 4.53
CA PHE A 92 13.69 -2.40 4.99
C PHE A 92 15.19 -2.06 5.08
N ASN A 93 15.50 -0.94 5.72
CA ASN A 93 16.83 -0.59 6.20
C ASN A 93 16.84 -0.72 7.74
N ASP A 94 17.84 -0.16 8.43
CA ASP A 94 17.92 -0.13 9.90
C ASP A 94 17.84 1.31 10.42
N ILE A 95 16.92 2.10 9.84
CA ILE A 95 16.67 3.49 10.27
C ILE A 95 15.82 3.45 11.54
N GLY A 96 16.33 4.07 12.60
CA GLY A 96 15.68 4.17 13.89
C GLY A 96 14.91 5.48 14.09
N THR A 97 14.55 5.75 15.34
CA THR A 97 13.90 7.00 15.76
C THR A 97 14.71 8.25 15.39
N ASN A 98 16.05 8.25 15.55
CA ASN A 98 16.84 9.46 15.31
C ASN A 98 16.92 9.77 13.82
N GLY A 99 17.08 8.75 12.96
CA GLY A 99 17.05 8.92 11.52
C GLY A 99 15.69 9.40 11.02
N ALA A 100 14.60 8.86 11.58
CA ALA A 100 13.25 9.35 11.33
C ALA A 100 13.08 10.83 11.72
N GLU A 101 13.63 11.26 12.86
CA GLU A 101 13.64 12.67 13.27
C GLU A 101 14.34 13.56 12.23
N GLN A 102 15.52 13.16 11.76
CA GLN A 102 16.28 13.93 10.78
C GLN A 102 15.51 14.07 9.46
N ILE A 103 14.96 12.97 8.95
CA ILE A 103 14.17 12.97 7.72
C ILE A 103 12.92 13.83 7.89
N ALA A 104 12.15 13.64 8.97
CA ALA A 104 10.96 14.44 9.24
C ALA A 104 11.31 15.93 9.31
N LYS A 105 12.38 16.33 10.02
CA LYS A 105 12.87 17.72 10.08
C LYS A 105 13.20 18.29 8.71
N ALA A 106 13.94 17.56 7.88
CA ALA A 106 14.25 17.99 6.52
C ALA A 106 12.97 18.24 5.69
N LEU A 107 11.95 17.40 5.88
CA LEU A 107 10.70 17.49 5.16
C LEU A 107 9.78 18.65 5.60
N HIS A 108 10.01 19.29 6.75
CA HIS A 108 9.20 20.44 7.16
C HIS A 108 9.20 21.57 6.12
N ARG A 109 10.30 21.73 5.36
CA ARG A 109 10.48 22.77 4.33
C ARG A 109 10.85 22.21 2.96
N ASN A 110 10.84 20.89 2.80
CA ASN A 110 11.10 20.31 1.49
C ASN A 110 9.85 20.48 0.61
N GLU A 111 10.05 21.11 -0.54
CA GLU A 111 8.99 21.48 -1.49
C GLU A 111 8.97 20.59 -2.75
N THR A 112 9.73 19.50 -2.75
CA THR A 112 9.97 18.70 -3.96
C THR A 112 9.60 17.22 -3.80
N LEU A 113 9.76 16.65 -2.60
CA LEU A 113 9.47 15.25 -2.33
C LEU A 113 7.97 15.04 -2.20
N LEU A 114 7.41 14.31 -3.15
CA LEU A 114 6.00 13.96 -3.21
C LEU A 114 5.73 12.60 -2.55
N HIS A 115 6.73 11.71 -2.58
CA HIS A 115 6.57 10.36 -2.10
C HIS A 115 7.77 9.85 -1.30
N LEU A 116 7.51 9.48 -0.04
CA LEU A 116 8.45 8.84 0.87
C LEU A 116 7.98 7.45 1.29
N ARG A 117 8.90 6.49 1.29
CA ARG A 117 8.68 5.15 1.84
C ARG A 117 9.71 4.75 2.86
N MET A 118 9.24 4.26 3.99
CA MET A 118 10.08 3.82 5.09
C MET A 118 9.63 2.51 5.74
N THR A 119 8.74 1.74 5.11
CA THR A 119 8.23 0.46 5.64
C THR A 119 9.35 -0.44 6.17
N GLY A 120 9.17 -1.10 7.31
CA GLY A 120 10.14 -2.07 7.83
C GLY A 120 11.40 -1.44 8.43
N ASN A 121 11.32 -0.20 8.91
CA ASN A 121 12.38 0.48 9.68
C ASN A 121 11.90 0.70 11.12
N LYS A 122 12.79 0.66 12.12
CA LYS A 122 12.44 0.79 13.56
C LYS A 122 12.21 2.25 13.97
N ILE A 123 11.27 2.91 13.31
CA ILE A 123 10.94 4.33 13.54
C ILE A 123 10.41 4.54 14.96
N GLU A 124 9.69 3.55 15.49
CA GLU A 124 9.06 3.56 16.80
C GLU A 124 8.03 4.68 16.99
N ASN A 125 7.33 4.64 18.12
CA ASN A 125 6.32 5.65 18.46
C ASN A 125 6.88 7.08 18.46
N LYS A 126 8.11 7.29 18.94
CA LYS A 126 8.74 8.63 18.96
C LYS A 126 9.05 9.13 17.54
N GLY A 127 9.52 8.27 16.65
CA GLY A 127 9.72 8.60 15.24
C GLY A 127 8.40 8.98 14.54
N GLY A 128 7.32 8.24 14.82
CA GLY A 128 5.98 8.56 14.32
C GLY A 128 5.48 9.93 14.75
N MET A 129 5.79 10.38 15.98
CA MET A 129 5.47 11.73 16.44
C MET A 129 6.19 12.83 15.64
N TYR A 130 7.43 12.60 15.22
CA TYR A 130 8.14 13.54 14.35
C TYR A 130 7.48 13.64 12.96
N PHE A 131 7.00 12.52 12.41
CA PHE A 131 6.20 12.54 11.19
C PHE A 131 4.86 13.25 11.36
N ALA A 132 4.16 13.09 12.49
CA ALA A 132 2.96 13.85 12.77
C ALA A 132 3.22 15.38 12.78
N SER A 133 4.31 15.81 13.45
CA SER A 133 4.75 17.21 13.44
C SER A 133 5.07 17.71 12.03
N MET A 134 5.73 16.88 11.23
CA MET A 134 6.05 17.21 9.84
C MET A 134 4.77 17.37 8.99
N LEU A 135 3.82 16.44 9.09
CA LEU A 135 2.54 16.46 8.36
C LEU A 135 1.65 17.65 8.72
N GLN A 136 1.84 18.25 9.91
CA GLN A 136 1.14 19.46 10.31
C GLN A 136 1.62 20.69 9.52
N ILE A 137 2.88 20.70 9.06
CA ILE A 137 3.54 21.86 8.46
C ILE A 137 3.76 21.67 6.95
N ASN A 138 4.20 20.48 6.55
CA ASN A 138 4.50 20.19 5.16
C ASN A 138 3.21 20.16 4.32
N SER A 139 3.24 20.88 3.19
CA SER A 139 2.14 20.95 2.23
C SER A 139 2.54 20.45 0.84
N THR A 140 3.51 19.53 0.76
CA THR A 140 4.08 19.01 -0.49
C THR A 140 3.96 17.50 -0.59
N LEU A 141 4.26 16.77 0.49
CA LEU A 141 4.27 15.32 0.49
C LEU A 141 2.83 14.81 0.27
N GLU A 142 2.66 13.97 -0.75
CA GLU A 142 1.37 13.40 -1.12
C GLU A 142 1.23 11.95 -0.65
N LYS A 143 2.34 11.22 -0.53
CA LYS A 143 2.36 9.78 -0.27
C LYS A 143 3.39 9.41 0.77
N LEU A 144 2.91 8.88 1.91
CA LEU A 144 3.75 8.51 3.06
C LEU A 144 3.47 7.07 3.47
N ASP A 145 4.54 6.27 3.49
CA ASP A 145 4.50 4.86 3.85
C ASP A 145 5.35 4.59 5.11
N LEU A 146 4.66 4.37 6.23
CA LEU A 146 5.22 4.07 7.55
C LEU A 146 4.71 2.70 8.09
N GLY A 147 4.35 1.77 7.20
CA GLY A 147 3.88 0.45 7.63
C GLY A 147 5.01 -0.39 8.24
N ASP A 148 4.72 -1.25 9.21
CA ASP A 148 5.71 -2.14 9.83
C ASP A 148 6.91 -1.35 10.40
N CYS A 149 6.62 -0.18 11.00
CA CYS A 149 7.62 0.77 11.50
C CYS A 149 7.62 0.94 13.03
N ASP A 150 7.08 -0.04 13.75
CA ASP A 150 6.98 -0.02 15.22
C ASP A 150 6.18 1.17 15.79
N LEU A 151 5.23 1.71 15.00
CA LEU A 151 4.36 2.80 15.43
C LEU A 151 3.43 2.35 16.56
N GLY A 152 3.32 3.15 17.62
CA GLY A 152 2.43 2.90 18.75
C GLY A 152 1.18 3.78 18.74
N THR A 153 0.26 3.52 19.67
CA THR A 153 -1.03 4.22 19.82
C THR A 153 -0.90 5.75 19.76
N GLN A 154 0.05 6.33 20.50
CA GLN A 154 0.20 7.79 20.59
C GLN A 154 0.56 8.41 19.22
N SER A 155 1.51 7.80 18.51
CA SER A 155 1.92 8.28 17.19
C SER A 155 0.80 8.16 16.15
N LEU A 156 0.04 7.07 16.16
CA LEU A 156 -1.11 6.91 15.26
C LEU A 156 -2.20 7.93 15.53
N ILE A 157 -2.52 8.18 16.82
CA ILE A 157 -3.49 9.20 17.21
C ILE A 157 -3.01 10.59 16.78
N ALA A 158 -1.73 10.90 16.96
CA ALA A 158 -1.15 12.17 16.52
C ALA A 158 -1.23 12.32 15.00
N ILE A 159 -0.86 11.29 14.24
CA ILE A 159 -0.97 11.27 12.77
C ILE A 159 -2.44 11.46 12.34
N ALA A 160 -3.39 10.71 12.91
CA ALA A 160 -4.81 10.86 12.59
C ALA A 160 -5.34 12.27 12.90
N THR A 161 -4.91 12.86 14.02
CA THR A 161 -5.31 14.21 14.43
C THR A 161 -4.84 15.26 13.42
N VAL A 162 -3.56 15.23 13.01
CA VAL A 162 -3.04 16.19 12.02
C VAL A 162 -3.64 15.96 10.63
N MET A 163 -3.87 14.70 10.26
CA MET A 163 -4.48 14.31 8.99
C MET A 163 -5.92 14.78 8.85
N SER A 164 -6.62 15.08 9.94
CA SER A 164 -7.97 15.68 9.88
C SER A 164 -7.97 17.03 9.15
N HIS A 165 -6.84 17.74 9.17
CA HIS A 165 -6.66 19.07 8.59
C HIS A 165 -5.73 19.07 7.36
N ASN A 166 -4.88 18.05 7.20
CA ASN A 166 -4.01 17.94 6.03
C ASN A 166 -4.85 17.71 4.75
N LYS A 167 -4.70 18.61 3.77
CA LYS A 167 -5.44 18.57 2.48
C LYS A 167 -4.57 18.17 1.27
N VAL A 168 -3.30 17.82 1.51
CA VAL A 168 -2.34 17.49 0.46
C VAL A 168 -2.18 15.98 0.32
N MET A 169 -2.02 15.29 1.45
CA MET A 169 -1.83 13.85 1.51
C MET A 169 -2.93 13.08 0.77
N LYS A 170 -2.51 12.21 -0.16
CA LYS A 170 -3.35 11.36 -1.01
C LYS A 170 -3.30 9.90 -0.62
N ALA A 171 -2.14 9.40 -0.15
CA ALA A 171 -2.00 8.02 0.29
C ALA A 171 -1.21 7.90 1.59
N LEU A 172 -1.73 7.13 2.54
CA LEU A 172 -1.13 6.92 3.84
C LEU A 172 -1.14 5.44 4.22
N ASN A 173 0.04 4.87 4.51
CA ASN A 173 0.18 3.51 5.03
C ASN A 173 0.66 3.52 6.47
N LEU A 174 -0.18 2.98 7.36
CA LEU A 174 0.07 2.81 8.78
C LEU A 174 -0.03 1.34 9.21
N ASN A 175 0.13 0.41 8.27
CA ASN A 175 -0.02 -1.02 8.51
C ASN A 175 0.89 -1.51 9.65
N ARG A 176 0.45 -2.55 10.36
CA ARG A 176 1.22 -3.27 11.37
C ARG A 176 1.84 -2.39 12.47
N PRO A 177 1.03 -1.56 13.15
CA PRO A 177 1.51 -0.91 14.36
C PRO A 177 1.67 -1.91 15.51
N ILE A 178 2.32 -1.45 16.58
CA ILE A 178 2.43 -2.15 17.86
C ILE A 178 1.37 -1.60 18.81
N LEU A 179 0.29 -2.37 18.99
CA LEU A 179 -0.85 -1.99 19.84
C LEU A 179 -0.98 -2.97 21.00
N TYR A 180 -1.10 -2.42 22.21
CA TYR A 180 -1.29 -3.20 23.43
C TYR A 180 -2.69 -3.03 24.03
N SER A 181 -3.41 -1.98 23.62
CA SER A 181 -4.74 -1.66 24.14
C SER A 181 -5.80 -2.58 23.54
N GLN A 182 -6.79 -2.93 24.37
CA GLN A 182 -8.02 -3.58 23.89
C GLN A 182 -9.07 -2.57 23.42
N GLU A 183 -8.89 -1.31 23.78
CA GLU A 183 -9.73 -0.18 23.42
C GLU A 183 -9.27 0.30 22.03
N GLU A 184 -10.19 0.31 21.06
CA GLU A 184 -9.90 0.59 19.64
C GLU A 184 -9.66 2.09 19.38
N GLU A 185 -8.90 2.76 20.24
CA GLU A 185 -8.66 4.21 20.28
C GLU A 185 -8.12 4.73 18.94
N THR A 186 -7.16 4.00 18.37
CA THR A 186 -6.54 4.33 17.08
C THR A 186 -7.58 4.32 15.95
N THR A 187 -8.49 3.36 15.95
CA THR A 187 -9.57 3.27 14.97
C THR A 187 -10.58 4.40 15.14
N VAL A 188 -10.95 4.75 16.38
CA VAL A 188 -11.86 5.88 16.66
C VAL A 188 -11.26 7.19 16.16
N HIS A 189 -9.97 7.45 16.45
CA HIS A 189 -9.29 8.64 15.93
C HIS A 189 -9.16 8.63 14.40
N THR A 190 -8.95 7.46 13.81
CA THR A 190 -8.92 7.32 12.34
C THR A 190 -10.30 7.59 11.72
N ALA A 191 -11.38 7.12 12.34
CA ALA A 191 -12.74 7.44 11.91
C ALA A 191 -13.03 8.95 11.98
N LEU A 192 -12.66 9.62 13.09
CA LEU A 192 -12.78 11.07 13.22
C LEU A 192 -11.97 11.82 12.15
N MET A 193 -10.79 11.31 11.80
CA MET A 193 -9.98 11.84 10.70
C MET A 193 -10.70 11.69 9.36
N MET A 194 -11.21 10.49 9.04
CA MET A 194 -11.90 10.23 7.77
C MET A 194 -13.18 11.04 7.59
N LYS A 195 -13.86 11.40 8.68
CA LYS A 195 -15.04 12.27 8.64
C LYS A 195 -14.71 13.69 8.17
N ASN A 196 -13.52 14.20 8.48
CA ASN A 196 -13.11 15.58 8.19
C ASN A 196 -12.13 15.68 7.01
N ASN A 197 -11.41 14.61 6.70
CA ASN A 197 -10.49 14.54 5.58
C ASN A 197 -11.24 14.26 4.29
N SER A 198 -11.08 15.14 3.30
CA SER A 198 -11.72 15.09 2.00
C SER A 198 -10.72 15.00 0.84
N CYS A 199 -9.48 14.59 1.13
CA CYS A 199 -8.37 14.58 0.18
C CYS A 199 -7.66 13.23 0.10
N LEU A 200 -7.64 12.47 1.18
CA LEU A 200 -7.04 11.15 1.25
C LEU A 200 -7.82 10.19 0.37
N MET A 201 -7.11 9.54 -0.55
CA MET A 201 -7.67 8.59 -1.52
C MET A 201 -7.32 7.15 -1.16
N GLU A 202 -6.25 6.93 -0.42
CA GLU A 202 -5.75 5.60 -0.08
C GLU A 202 -5.31 5.54 1.38
N LEU A 203 -5.87 4.58 2.11
CA LEU A 203 -5.58 4.37 3.52
C LEU A 203 -5.36 2.88 3.79
N HIS A 204 -4.21 2.56 4.39
CA HIS A 204 -3.89 1.19 4.78
C HIS A 204 -3.88 1.02 6.30
N LEU A 205 -4.75 0.13 6.77
CA LEU A 205 -4.97 -0.19 8.18
C LEU A 205 -4.87 -1.71 8.47
N CYS A 206 -4.02 -2.43 7.75
CA CYS A 206 -3.70 -3.83 8.02
C CYS A 206 -3.15 -4.02 9.43
N LYS A 207 -3.63 -5.04 10.16
CA LYS A 207 -3.16 -5.40 11.52
C LYS A 207 -3.29 -4.28 12.57
N HIS A 208 -4.41 -3.59 12.60
CA HIS A 208 -4.74 -2.64 13.67
C HIS A 208 -5.50 -3.27 14.85
N GLU A 209 -5.61 -4.61 14.89
CA GLU A 209 -6.41 -5.33 15.89
C GLU A 209 -7.90 -4.88 15.92
N MET A 210 -8.38 -4.30 14.80
CA MET A 210 -9.71 -3.71 14.68
C MET A 210 -10.81 -4.79 14.79
N LYS A 211 -11.79 -4.55 15.65
CA LYS A 211 -12.97 -5.39 15.90
C LYS A 211 -14.22 -4.70 15.31
N ASN A 212 -15.39 -5.24 15.65
CA ASN A 212 -16.67 -4.78 15.12
C ASN A 212 -17.00 -3.33 15.49
N PHE A 213 -16.66 -2.88 16.70
CA PHE A 213 -16.93 -1.51 17.12
C PHE A 213 -16.07 -0.51 16.36
N GLY A 214 -14.77 -0.78 16.18
CA GLY A 214 -13.89 0.08 15.39
C GLY A 214 -14.33 0.20 13.93
N VAL A 215 -14.65 -0.92 13.25
CA VAL A 215 -15.10 -0.88 11.85
C VAL A 215 -16.45 -0.19 11.70
N GLU A 216 -17.36 -0.32 12.67
CA GLU A 216 -18.63 0.42 12.70
C GLU A 216 -18.37 1.93 12.70
N ARG A 217 -17.51 2.42 13.61
CA ARG A 217 -17.15 3.85 13.69
C ARG A 217 -16.50 4.34 12.40
N LEU A 218 -15.63 3.54 11.79
CA LEU A 218 -15.00 3.88 10.51
C LEU A 218 -16.04 3.94 9.39
N CYS A 219 -16.98 3.00 9.32
CA CYS A 219 -18.07 3.02 8.34
C CYS A 219 -18.96 4.25 8.50
N ASP A 220 -19.30 4.62 9.74
CA ASP A 220 -20.08 5.83 10.04
C ASP A 220 -19.41 7.10 9.47
N ALA A 221 -18.09 7.20 9.60
CA ALA A 221 -17.31 8.30 9.07
C ALA A 221 -17.24 8.31 7.53
N LEU A 222 -17.21 7.13 6.91
CA LEU A 222 -17.07 6.97 5.46
C LEU A 222 -18.38 7.17 4.68
N TYR A 223 -19.54 7.25 5.35
CA TYR A 223 -20.81 7.53 4.68
C TYR A 223 -20.80 8.83 3.86
N GLU A 224 -20.19 9.88 4.41
CA GLU A 224 -20.10 11.20 3.78
C GLU A 224 -18.73 11.43 3.12
N ASN A 225 -17.80 10.47 3.23
CA ASN A 225 -16.48 10.61 2.64
C ASN A 225 -16.54 10.38 1.13
N CYS A 226 -16.19 11.42 0.38
CA CYS A 226 -16.20 11.42 -1.09
C CYS A 226 -14.79 11.36 -1.71
N SER A 227 -13.74 11.13 -0.92
CA SER A 227 -12.34 11.10 -1.40
C SER A 227 -11.72 9.70 -1.39
N LEU A 228 -12.04 8.86 -0.40
CA LEU A 228 -11.37 7.57 -0.24
C LEU A 228 -11.76 6.57 -1.34
N ARG A 229 -10.76 6.09 -2.08
CA ARG A 229 -10.88 5.12 -3.17
C ARG A 229 -10.39 3.72 -2.78
N TYR A 230 -9.34 3.65 -1.94
CA TYR A 230 -8.74 2.41 -1.50
C TYR A 230 -8.73 2.32 0.03
N LEU A 231 -9.24 1.22 0.56
CA LEU A 231 -9.22 0.93 1.99
C LEU A 231 -8.73 -0.49 2.25
N ASP A 232 -7.62 -0.62 2.98
CA ASP A 232 -7.11 -1.90 3.48
C ASP A 232 -7.45 -2.08 4.96
N LEU A 233 -8.32 -3.05 5.24
CA LEU A 233 -8.72 -3.52 6.57
C LEU A 233 -8.27 -4.98 6.80
N SER A 234 -7.28 -5.46 6.06
CA SER A 234 -6.83 -6.84 6.14
C SER A 234 -6.17 -7.19 7.47
N CYS A 235 -6.15 -8.47 7.82
CA CYS A 235 -5.53 -8.99 9.04
C CYS A 235 -6.01 -8.27 10.32
N ASN A 236 -7.30 -7.95 10.40
CA ASN A 236 -7.92 -7.41 11.62
C ASN A 236 -8.76 -8.51 12.30
N LYS A 237 -9.56 -8.13 13.30
CA LYS A 237 -10.45 -9.01 14.07
C LYS A 237 -11.92 -8.72 13.74
N ILE A 238 -12.21 -8.31 12.51
CA ILE A 238 -13.57 -7.99 12.05
C ILE A 238 -14.33 -9.30 11.84
N THR A 239 -15.49 -9.45 12.47
CA THR A 239 -16.36 -10.62 12.28
C THR A 239 -17.52 -10.30 11.33
N ARG A 240 -18.35 -11.29 11.00
CA ARG A 240 -19.62 -11.11 10.26
C ARG A 240 -20.48 -9.94 10.74
N ASP A 241 -20.52 -9.68 12.06
CA ASP A 241 -21.30 -8.58 12.62
C ASP A 241 -20.68 -7.22 12.30
N GLY A 242 -19.35 -7.14 12.25
CA GLY A 242 -18.62 -5.96 11.78
C GLY A 242 -18.81 -5.73 10.28
N VAL A 243 -18.76 -6.81 9.48
CA VAL A 243 -18.96 -6.75 8.02
C VAL A 243 -20.36 -6.29 7.65
N LYS A 244 -21.37 -6.52 8.49
CA LYS A 244 -22.70 -5.94 8.31
C LYS A 244 -22.65 -4.42 8.10
N PHE A 245 -21.83 -3.71 8.90
CA PHE A 245 -21.66 -2.26 8.76
C PHE A 245 -20.94 -1.89 7.46
N VAL A 246 -20.00 -2.71 7.00
CA VAL A 246 -19.36 -2.55 5.69
C VAL A 246 -20.38 -2.73 4.56
N GLY A 247 -21.27 -3.71 4.66
CA GLY A 247 -22.38 -3.89 3.72
C GLY A 247 -23.28 -2.65 3.67
N GLU A 248 -23.69 -2.11 4.83
CA GLU A 248 -24.50 -0.88 4.91
C GLU A 248 -23.76 0.35 4.36
N LEU A 249 -22.44 0.45 4.59
CA LEU A 249 -21.59 1.47 3.96
C LEU A 249 -21.66 1.36 2.43
N LEU A 250 -21.45 0.17 1.87
CA LEU A 250 -21.44 -0.04 0.42
C LEU A 250 -22.80 0.23 -0.24
N LYS A 251 -23.92 0.11 0.50
CA LYS A 251 -25.26 0.50 0.00
C LYS A 251 -25.36 2.00 -0.29
N ARG A 252 -24.56 2.84 0.37
CA ARG A 252 -24.64 4.31 0.30
C ARG A 252 -23.42 4.96 -0.32
N ASN A 253 -22.22 4.54 0.06
CA ASN A 253 -20.97 5.09 -0.44
C ASN A 253 -20.77 4.68 -1.91
N GLN A 254 -20.62 5.67 -2.78
CA GLN A 254 -20.39 5.51 -4.21
C GLN A 254 -19.04 6.15 -4.58
N THR A 255 -18.02 5.91 -3.76
CA THR A 255 -16.70 6.51 -3.90
C THR A 255 -15.61 5.47 -3.78
N LEU A 256 -15.76 4.52 -2.85
CA LEU A 256 -14.80 3.44 -2.66
C LEU A 256 -14.75 2.54 -3.90
N GLU A 257 -13.53 2.27 -4.37
CA GLU A 257 -13.23 1.48 -5.56
C GLU A 257 -12.55 0.15 -5.20
N ILE A 258 -11.74 0.13 -4.15
CA ILE A 258 -10.99 -1.05 -3.71
C ILE A 258 -11.15 -1.23 -2.20
N LEU A 259 -11.53 -2.45 -1.81
CA LEU A 259 -11.68 -2.86 -0.43
C LEU A 259 -10.94 -4.17 -0.17
N ASP A 260 -9.96 -4.13 0.72
CA ASP A 260 -9.23 -5.32 1.20
C ASP A 260 -9.72 -5.70 2.61
N LEU A 261 -10.38 -6.86 2.72
CA LEU A 261 -10.86 -7.48 3.95
C LEU A 261 -10.18 -8.83 4.21
N ASN A 262 -9.05 -9.11 3.56
CA ASN A 262 -8.32 -10.38 3.70
C ASN A 262 -8.03 -10.71 5.17
N SER A 263 -8.02 -12.00 5.53
CA SER A 263 -7.62 -12.48 6.85
C SER A 263 -8.40 -11.84 8.01
N ASN A 264 -9.71 -11.78 7.88
CA ASN A 264 -10.66 -11.46 8.95
C ASN A 264 -11.54 -12.70 9.23
N ARG A 265 -12.71 -12.52 9.87
CA ARG A 265 -13.68 -13.57 10.15
C ARG A 265 -15.06 -13.23 9.56
N ILE A 266 -15.09 -13.01 8.24
CA ILE A 266 -16.31 -12.59 7.52
C ILE A 266 -17.41 -13.67 7.63
N GLU A 267 -17.07 -14.96 7.48
CA GLU A 267 -18.04 -16.07 7.44
C GLU A 267 -19.14 -15.89 6.38
N ASP A 268 -20.08 -16.83 6.26
CA ASP A 268 -21.10 -16.77 5.20
C ASP A 268 -22.04 -15.57 5.34
N ASP A 269 -22.46 -15.24 6.56
CA ASP A 269 -23.41 -14.12 6.78
C ASP A 269 -22.79 -12.78 6.39
N GLY A 270 -21.50 -12.57 6.70
CA GLY A 270 -20.78 -11.36 6.28
C GLY A 270 -20.65 -11.28 4.75
N ALA A 271 -20.36 -12.40 4.09
CA ALA A 271 -20.29 -12.48 2.64
C ALA A 271 -21.64 -12.16 1.98
N ILE A 272 -22.73 -12.62 2.60
CA ILE A 272 -24.10 -12.33 2.15
C ILE A 272 -24.40 -10.83 2.24
N TYR A 273 -24.06 -10.17 3.35
CA TYR A 273 -24.24 -8.71 3.48
C TYR A 273 -23.48 -7.93 2.39
N LEU A 274 -22.25 -8.33 2.09
CA LEU A 274 -21.47 -7.74 1.00
C LEU A 274 -22.13 -8.00 -0.36
N SER A 275 -22.52 -9.25 -0.63
CA SER A 275 -23.13 -9.65 -1.91
C SER A 275 -24.44 -8.90 -2.19
N GLU A 276 -25.29 -8.69 -1.19
CA GLU A 276 -26.54 -7.94 -1.32
C GLU A 276 -26.26 -6.47 -1.66
N ALA A 277 -25.34 -5.84 -0.93
CA ALA A 277 -24.93 -4.46 -1.17
C ALA A 277 -24.37 -4.29 -2.59
N LEU A 278 -23.52 -5.21 -3.04
CA LEU A 278 -22.91 -5.19 -4.36
C LEU A 278 -23.93 -5.45 -5.47
N ALA A 279 -24.78 -6.46 -5.34
CA ALA A 279 -25.78 -6.79 -6.36
C ALA A 279 -26.77 -5.64 -6.56
N LEU A 280 -27.30 -5.08 -5.46
CA LEU A 280 -28.47 -4.20 -5.52
C LEU A 280 -28.13 -2.71 -5.53
N TYR A 281 -27.02 -2.27 -4.93
CA TYR A 281 -26.81 -0.85 -4.62
C TYR A 281 -25.47 -0.28 -5.12
N ASN A 282 -24.35 -0.94 -4.84
CA ASN A 282 -23.03 -0.36 -5.08
C ASN A 282 -22.64 -0.43 -6.56
N ARG A 283 -22.19 0.69 -7.14
CA ARG A 283 -21.76 0.77 -8.55
C ARG A 283 -20.38 1.40 -8.71
N THR A 284 -19.55 1.39 -7.67
CA THR A 284 -18.19 1.96 -7.70
C THR A 284 -17.11 0.98 -7.28
N LEU A 285 -17.40 0.00 -6.43
CA LEU A 285 -16.42 -0.98 -5.99
C LEU A 285 -16.02 -1.89 -7.15
N GLN A 286 -14.77 -1.76 -7.57
CA GLN A 286 -14.15 -2.50 -8.67
C GLN A 286 -13.41 -3.73 -8.17
N ALA A 287 -12.83 -3.68 -6.96
CA ALA A 287 -12.05 -4.78 -6.40
C ALA A 287 -12.42 -5.08 -4.95
N LEU A 288 -12.65 -6.36 -4.67
CA LEU A 288 -12.91 -6.87 -3.33
C LEU A 288 -11.97 -8.05 -3.02
N ALA A 289 -11.20 -7.94 -1.94
CA ALA A 289 -10.37 -9.04 -1.46
C ALA A 289 -10.91 -9.59 -0.13
N VAL A 290 -11.19 -10.89 -0.11
CA VAL A 290 -11.78 -11.62 1.02
C VAL A 290 -11.05 -12.96 1.26
N VAL A 291 -9.77 -13.02 0.94
CA VAL A 291 -8.88 -14.18 1.15
C VAL A 291 -8.85 -14.57 2.63
N SER A 292 -8.88 -15.87 2.93
CA SER A 292 -8.74 -16.44 4.28
C SER A 292 -9.73 -15.86 5.30
N ASN A 293 -11.04 -16.00 5.04
CA ASN A 293 -12.11 -15.38 5.85
C ASN A 293 -13.13 -16.36 6.43
N ASN A 294 -12.82 -17.67 6.41
CA ASN A 294 -13.67 -18.75 6.92
C ASN A 294 -15.08 -18.77 6.29
N MET A 295 -15.20 -18.38 5.01
CA MET A 295 -16.43 -18.55 4.24
C MET A 295 -16.55 -19.99 3.74
N SER A 296 -17.78 -20.49 3.63
CA SER A 296 -18.12 -21.74 2.94
C SER A 296 -18.74 -21.45 1.58
N GLY A 297 -19.23 -22.48 0.89
CA GLY A 297 -19.84 -22.29 -0.42
C GLY A 297 -21.08 -21.41 -0.41
N LYS A 298 -21.83 -21.35 0.70
CA LYS A 298 -22.98 -20.44 0.80
C LYS A 298 -22.57 -18.97 0.60
N GLY A 299 -21.54 -18.52 1.32
CA GLY A 299 -21.05 -17.13 1.20
C GLY A 299 -20.35 -16.85 -0.12
N LEU A 300 -19.54 -17.80 -0.61
CA LEU A 300 -18.78 -17.63 -1.84
C LEU A 300 -19.66 -17.64 -3.09
N VAL A 301 -20.67 -18.52 -3.14
CA VAL A 301 -21.65 -18.55 -4.24
C VAL A 301 -22.45 -17.24 -4.26
N ALA A 302 -22.84 -16.69 -3.09
CA ALA A 302 -23.53 -15.40 -3.03
C ALA A 302 -22.68 -14.25 -3.61
N LEU A 303 -21.37 -14.21 -3.30
CA LEU A 303 -20.44 -13.25 -3.92
C LEU A 303 -20.36 -13.43 -5.43
N SER A 304 -20.23 -14.67 -5.92
CA SER A 304 -20.23 -14.98 -7.36
C SER A 304 -21.54 -14.52 -8.04
N ASP A 305 -22.69 -14.78 -7.42
CA ASP A 305 -23.99 -14.36 -7.94
C ASP A 305 -24.15 -12.84 -7.99
N SER A 306 -23.58 -12.12 -7.02
CA SER A 306 -23.55 -10.65 -7.05
C SER A 306 -22.79 -10.13 -8.28
N MET A 307 -21.71 -10.80 -8.71
CA MET A 307 -20.95 -10.41 -9.90
C MET A 307 -21.72 -10.62 -11.20
N LYS A 308 -22.66 -11.59 -11.25
CA LYS A 308 -23.50 -11.79 -12.44
C LYS A 308 -24.42 -10.60 -12.72
N THR A 309 -24.75 -9.81 -11.70
CA THR A 309 -25.66 -8.65 -11.81
C THR A 309 -24.94 -7.31 -11.72
N ASN A 310 -23.89 -7.21 -10.90
CA ASN A 310 -23.05 -6.02 -10.79
C ASN A 310 -21.95 -6.07 -11.85
N MET A 311 -21.96 -5.20 -12.86
CA MET A 311 -20.95 -5.18 -13.94
C MET A 311 -19.68 -4.37 -13.62
N VAL A 312 -19.62 -3.71 -12.46
CA VAL A 312 -18.49 -2.85 -12.05
C VAL A 312 -17.44 -3.67 -11.30
N LEU A 313 -17.87 -4.57 -10.40
CA LEU A 313 -16.96 -5.42 -9.64
C LEU A 313 -16.19 -6.36 -10.59
N SER A 314 -14.94 -6.04 -10.85
CA SER A 314 -14.14 -6.71 -11.88
C SER A 314 -13.05 -7.60 -11.28
N TYR A 315 -12.67 -7.36 -10.03
CA TYR A 315 -11.63 -8.09 -9.32
C TYR A 315 -12.18 -8.69 -8.04
N ILE A 316 -11.95 -9.98 -7.81
CA ILE A 316 -12.35 -10.66 -6.60
C ILE A 316 -11.31 -11.69 -6.19
N TYR A 317 -10.93 -11.70 -4.92
CA TYR A 317 -9.89 -12.59 -4.37
C TYR A 317 -10.44 -13.37 -3.20
N ILE A 318 -10.43 -14.70 -3.32
CA ILE A 318 -11.19 -15.61 -2.45
C ILE A 318 -10.37 -16.78 -1.90
N TRP A 319 -9.07 -16.89 -2.21
CA TRP A 319 -8.25 -18.01 -1.77
C TRP A 319 -8.25 -18.19 -0.24
N GLY A 320 -7.96 -19.39 0.25
CA GLY A 320 -7.91 -19.67 1.70
C GLY A 320 -9.28 -19.73 2.40
N ASN A 321 -10.38 -19.71 1.65
CA ASN A 321 -11.72 -20.05 2.16
C ASN A 321 -12.05 -21.54 1.91
N LYS A 322 -13.22 -22.01 2.35
CA LYS A 322 -13.64 -23.41 2.20
C LYS A 322 -14.44 -23.58 0.91
N PHE A 323 -13.79 -24.12 -0.11
CA PHE A 323 -14.41 -24.36 -1.41
C PHE A 323 -15.13 -25.71 -1.45
N ASP A 324 -16.42 -25.68 -1.71
CA ASP A 324 -17.20 -26.85 -2.11
C ASP A 324 -17.40 -26.88 -3.64
N GLU A 325 -18.00 -27.95 -4.15
CA GLU A 325 -18.23 -28.12 -5.58
C GLU A 325 -19.05 -26.96 -6.18
N ALA A 326 -20.08 -26.48 -5.47
CA ALA A 326 -20.90 -25.35 -5.91
C ALA A 326 -20.08 -24.07 -6.08
N THR A 327 -19.14 -23.80 -5.17
CA THR A 327 -18.20 -22.68 -5.28
C THR A 327 -17.31 -22.82 -6.50
N CYS A 328 -16.70 -23.99 -6.68
CA CYS A 328 -15.77 -24.24 -7.77
C CYS A 328 -16.46 -24.06 -9.13
N VAL A 329 -17.67 -24.59 -9.27
CA VAL A 329 -18.50 -24.41 -10.47
C VAL A 329 -18.85 -22.93 -10.67
N ALA A 330 -19.32 -22.23 -9.62
CA ALA A 330 -19.73 -20.84 -9.72
C ALA A 330 -18.60 -19.91 -10.21
N PHE A 331 -17.39 -20.06 -9.67
CA PHE A 331 -16.22 -19.26 -10.10
C PHE A 331 -15.66 -19.73 -11.45
N SER A 332 -15.70 -21.04 -11.75
CA SER A 332 -15.36 -21.54 -13.09
C SER A 332 -16.26 -20.95 -14.16
N ASP A 333 -17.57 -20.84 -13.89
CA ASP A 333 -18.53 -20.25 -14.81
C ASP A 333 -18.29 -18.75 -15.03
N LEU A 334 -18.00 -17.99 -13.96
CA LEU A 334 -17.62 -16.58 -14.10
C LEU A 334 -16.38 -16.41 -15.00
N ILE A 335 -15.39 -17.31 -14.89
CA ILE A 335 -14.17 -17.26 -15.70
C ILE A 335 -14.45 -17.68 -17.15
N LYS A 336 -15.14 -18.80 -17.36
CA LYS A 336 -15.49 -19.33 -18.69
C LYS A 336 -16.35 -18.36 -19.50
N THR A 337 -17.28 -17.66 -18.85
CA THR A 337 -18.13 -16.64 -19.49
C THR A 337 -17.40 -15.32 -19.75
N GLY A 338 -16.15 -15.17 -19.28
CA GLY A 338 -15.38 -13.93 -19.39
C GLY A 338 -15.84 -12.83 -18.44
N ARG A 339 -16.80 -13.11 -17.55
CA ARG A 339 -17.27 -12.15 -16.54
C ARG A 339 -16.16 -11.84 -15.53
N LEU A 340 -15.40 -12.83 -15.12
CA LEU A 340 -14.20 -12.70 -14.29
C LEU A 340 -12.98 -13.05 -15.14
N LYS A 341 -12.07 -12.09 -15.36
CA LYS A 341 -10.84 -12.39 -16.11
C LYS A 341 -9.87 -13.18 -15.21
N PRO A 342 -9.09 -14.14 -15.77
CA PRO A 342 -8.15 -14.93 -14.97
C PRO A 342 -7.14 -14.10 -14.15
N ASN A 343 -6.72 -12.93 -14.65
CA ASN A 343 -5.79 -12.03 -13.95
C ASN A 343 -6.46 -11.09 -12.92
N CYS A 344 -7.78 -11.22 -12.73
CA CYS A 344 -8.57 -10.42 -11.81
C CYS A 344 -9.01 -11.23 -10.57
N THR A 345 -8.43 -12.41 -10.36
CA THR A 345 -8.69 -13.26 -9.21
C THR A 345 -7.42 -14.03 -8.80
N ASP A 346 -7.47 -14.74 -7.68
CA ASP A 346 -6.40 -15.58 -7.13
C ASP A 346 -6.67 -17.08 -7.27
N VAL A 347 -7.69 -17.45 -8.04
CA VAL A 347 -8.09 -18.83 -8.29
C VAL A 347 -8.08 -19.18 -9.77
N ASP A 348 -7.63 -20.40 -10.10
CA ASP A 348 -7.73 -20.97 -11.45
C ASP A 348 -8.51 -22.30 -11.42
N PRO A 349 -9.59 -22.44 -12.19
CA PRO A 349 -10.37 -23.67 -12.21
C PRO A 349 -9.65 -24.80 -12.97
N TYR A 350 -9.66 -25.99 -12.39
CA TYR A 350 -9.19 -27.22 -13.03
C TYR A 350 -10.17 -28.37 -12.78
N GLU A 351 -10.13 -29.41 -13.61
CA GLU A 351 -11.06 -30.55 -13.55
C GLU A 351 -10.30 -31.84 -13.21
N VAL A 352 -10.88 -32.63 -12.29
CA VAL A 352 -10.41 -33.98 -11.96
C VAL A 352 -11.63 -34.89 -11.87
N ASP A 353 -11.65 -35.97 -12.65
CA ASP A 353 -12.72 -36.97 -12.68
C ASP A 353 -14.14 -36.36 -12.81
N GLY A 354 -14.29 -35.34 -13.67
CA GLY A 354 -15.56 -34.66 -13.90
C GLY A 354 -15.96 -33.62 -12.84
N HIS A 355 -15.15 -33.42 -11.80
CA HIS A 355 -15.41 -32.44 -10.73
C HIS A 355 -14.49 -31.23 -10.90
N VAL A 356 -15.04 -30.03 -10.66
CA VAL A 356 -14.30 -28.77 -10.76
C VAL A 356 -13.68 -28.41 -9.41
N TYR A 357 -12.43 -27.99 -9.44
CA TYR A 357 -11.66 -27.51 -8.30
C TYR A 357 -11.04 -26.15 -8.63
N LEU A 358 -10.58 -25.43 -7.60
CA LEU A 358 -9.86 -24.15 -7.75
C LEU A 358 -8.43 -24.30 -7.20
N ALA A 359 -7.44 -23.89 -7.97
CA ALA A 359 -6.03 -23.83 -7.58
C ALA A 359 -5.59 -22.40 -7.25
N GLU A 360 -4.64 -22.24 -6.34
CA GLU A 360 -4.09 -20.93 -5.99
C GLU A 360 -3.27 -20.37 -7.15
N LEU A 361 -3.49 -19.11 -7.47
CA LEU A 361 -2.60 -18.34 -8.31
C LEU A 361 -1.64 -17.54 -7.43
N SER A 362 -0.39 -17.42 -7.87
CA SER A 362 0.66 -16.69 -7.12
C SER A 362 0.49 -15.17 -7.12
N HIS A 363 -0.67 -14.66 -7.54
CA HIS A 363 -1.04 -13.26 -7.53
C HIS A 363 -2.38 -13.09 -6.80
N GLY A 364 -2.40 -12.21 -5.80
CA GLY A 364 -3.63 -11.83 -5.10
C GLY A 364 -4.22 -10.55 -5.66
N LEU A 365 -5.01 -9.84 -4.84
CA LEU A 365 -5.17 -8.40 -5.00
C LEU A 365 -3.76 -7.89 -5.18
N LYS A 366 -3.44 -7.50 -6.43
CA LYS A 366 -2.27 -6.69 -6.69
C LYS A 366 -2.61 -5.51 -5.83
N ARG A 367 -2.06 -5.49 -4.63
CA ARG A 367 -2.05 -4.32 -3.78
C ARG A 367 -1.62 -3.28 -4.78
N HIS A 368 -2.56 -2.44 -5.21
CA HIS A 368 -2.29 -1.32 -6.07
C HIS A 368 -1.59 -0.35 -5.15
N TYR A 369 -0.45 -0.81 -4.66
CA TYR A 369 0.61 -0.02 -4.24
C TYR A 369 0.84 0.88 -5.46
N TYR A 370 0.57 2.16 -5.29
CA TYR A 370 1.41 3.17 -5.92
C TYR A 370 2.91 2.99 -5.52
N TRP A 371 3.21 1.94 -4.77
CA TRP A 371 4.33 1.63 -3.91
C TRP A 371 4.85 0.17 -4.13
N THR A 372 4.68 -0.46 -5.29
CA THR A 372 5.54 -1.59 -5.66
C THR A 372 5.81 -1.48 -7.14
N PRO A 373 7.07 -1.29 -7.56
CA PRO A 373 7.45 -1.74 -8.88
C PRO A 373 7.15 -3.25 -8.91
N SER A 374 6.16 -3.61 -9.71
CA SER A 374 5.86 -4.96 -10.21
C SER A 374 6.74 -6.07 -9.61
N TYR A 375 6.23 -6.78 -8.60
CA TYR A 375 6.75 -8.11 -8.30
C TYR A 375 6.54 -8.96 -9.56
N GLY A 376 7.63 -9.27 -10.27
CA GLY A 376 7.61 -10.19 -11.41
C GLY A 376 7.48 -9.59 -12.81
N GLN A 377 7.68 -8.28 -13.03
CA GLN A 377 8.12 -7.90 -14.39
C GLN A 377 9.58 -8.33 -14.54
N VAL A 378 9.85 -9.02 -15.64
CA VAL A 378 11.21 -9.34 -16.08
C VAL A 378 11.89 -8.00 -16.39
N ASP A 379 12.60 -7.44 -15.42
CA ASP A 379 13.51 -6.34 -15.67
C ASP A 379 14.49 -6.80 -16.76
N ASN A 380 14.74 -5.89 -17.70
CA ASN A 380 15.53 -6.08 -18.91
C ASN A 380 16.79 -6.94 -18.63
N LYS A 381 17.05 -7.98 -19.45
CA LYS A 381 18.18 -8.91 -19.27
C LYS A 381 19.55 -8.22 -19.28
N ASP A 382 19.59 -6.95 -19.67
CA ASP A 382 20.78 -6.09 -19.73
C ASP A 382 20.98 -5.18 -18.51
N ALA A 383 20.09 -5.21 -17.50
CA ALA A 383 20.28 -4.45 -16.27
C ALA A 383 21.44 -5.05 -15.47
N ASN A 384 22.51 -4.28 -15.28
CA ASN A 384 23.57 -4.69 -14.38
C ASN A 384 22.97 -4.90 -12.98
N ALA A 385 23.32 -6.02 -12.36
CA ALA A 385 22.69 -6.64 -11.18
C ALA A 385 22.39 -5.76 -9.95
N SER A 386 22.88 -4.53 -9.92
CA SER A 386 22.85 -3.62 -8.76
C SER A 386 22.32 -2.22 -9.02
N LEU A 387 22.07 -1.85 -10.28
CA LEU A 387 21.54 -0.54 -10.67
C LEU A 387 20.64 -0.68 -11.89
N ALA A 388 19.36 -0.37 -11.70
CA ALA A 388 18.41 -0.21 -12.80
C ALA A 388 17.99 1.26 -12.95
N ILE A 389 17.86 1.72 -14.19
CA ILE A 389 17.34 3.04 -14.54
C ILE A 389 15.94 2.85 -15.09
N GLY A 390 14.94 3.37 -14.38
CA GLY A 390 13.55 3.40 -14.84
C GLY A 390 13.15 4.78 -15.35
N ALA A 391 12.34 4.83 -16.41
CA ALA A 391 11.64 6.05 -16.78
C ALA A 391 10.68 6.46 -15.66
N VAL A 392 10.53 7.76 -15.43
CA VAL A 392 9.49 8.29 -14.54
C VAL A 392 8.15 8.19 -15.28
N ALA A 393 7.53 7.02 -15.16
CA ALA A 393 6.18 6.78 -15.65
C ALA A 393 5.41 5.91 -14.65
N GLU A 394 4.18 6.37 -14.35
CA GLU A 394 3.05 5.67 -13.71
C GLU A 394 2.99 5.53 -12.19
N HIS A 395 3.98 6.01 -11.41
CA HIS A 395 3.98 5.84 -9.95
C HIS A 395 4.14 7.14 -9.12
N LEU A 396 4.00 8.32 -9.74
CA LEU A 396 3.86 9.58 -9.01
C LEU A 396 2.51 9.68 -8.32
#